data_AF-A0A176RYN2-F1
#
_entry.id   AF-A0A176RYN2-F1
#
_cell.length_a   1.000
_cell.length_b   1.000
_cell.length_c   1.000
_cell.angle_alpha   90.00
_cell.angle_beta   90.00
_cell.angle_gamma   90.00
#
_symmetry.space_group_name_H-M   'P 1'
#
loop_
_entity.id
_entity.type
_entity.pdbx_description
1 polymer ?
#
loop_
_entity_poly.entity_id
_entity_poly.type
_entity_poly.pdbx_seq_one_letter_code
_entity_poly.pdbx_strand_id
1 'polypeptide(L)'
;PHITDEIKRCILEAANGADVAMVEIGGTVGDIESLPFLEAIRQLGGELGHERALFIHLTLIPYIPTSGELKSKPTQHSVKELRSIGIQPDILLCRSSHPLPLGLRGKISLFTSVDEAAVISMRDADSIYRIPSLLHQEGLDKIVCDKFQLNTPQADLSEWEKVLSAMDNPTASVNVAMVGKYTELTDAYKSINDALIHA
;
A
#
# COMPACT_ATOMS: atom_id res chain seq x y z
N PRO A 1 19.93 19.74 -7.48
CA PRO A 1 19.81 19.18 -6.11
C PRO A 1 18.85 19.95 -5.19
N HIS A 2 18.67 21.28 -5.32
CA HIS A 2 17.87 22.08 -4.38
C HIS A 2 16.45 21.55 -4.07
N ILE A 3 15.68 21.16 -5.10
CA ILE A 3 14.31 20.64 -4.90
C ILE A 3 14.32 19.27 -4.20
N THR A 4 15.20 18.36 -4.64
CA THR A 4 15.29 17.01 -4.05
C THR A 4 15.81 17.07 -2.61
N ASP A 5 16.75 17.97 -2.32
CA ASP A 5 17.27 18.18 -0.96
C ASP A 5 16.19 18.73 -0.03
N GLU A 6 15.35 19.66 -0.52
CA GLU A 6 14.23 20.19 0.26
C GLU A 6 13.17 19.11 0.54
N ILE A 7 12.85 18.25 -0.45
CA ILE A 7 11.94 17.11 -0.24
C ILE A 7 12.53 16.14 0.79
N LYS A 8 13.82 15.78 0.69
CA LYS A 8 14.50 14.92 1.67
C LYS A 8 14.46 15.52 3.07
N ARG A 9 14.72 16.82 3.21
CA ARG A 9 14.64 17.56 4.48
C ARG A 9 13.24 17.44 5.09
N CYS A 10 12.19 17.68 4.31
CA CYS A 10 10.80 17.55 4.76
C CYS A 10 10.48 16.12 5.24
N ILE A 11 10.93 15.09 4.52
CA ILE A 11 10.73 13.68 4.91
C ILE A 11 11.40 13.39 6.27
N LEU A 12 12.67 13.79 6.42
CA LEU A 12 13.44 13.54 7.63
C LEU A 12 12.89 14.31 8.85
N GLU A 13 12.44 15.54 8.65
CA GLU A 13 11.80 16.34 9.70
C GLU A 13 10.43 15.75 10.10
N ALA A 14 9.64 15.29 9.13
CA ALA A 14 8.32 14.70 9.39
C ALA A 14 8.41 13.37 10.17
N ALA A 15 9.52 12.62 10.03
CA ALA A 15 9.75 11.40 10.80
C ALA A 15 9.78 11.67 12.32
N ASN A 16 10.22 12.86 12.75
CA ASN A 16 10.11 13.39 14.11
C ASN A 16 10.48 12.38 15.24
N GLY A 17 11.56 11.62 15.06
CA GLY A 17 12.04 10.66 16.05
C GLY A 17 11.25 9.35 16.16
N ALA A 18 10.31 9.09 15.25
CA ALA A 18 9.64 7.80 15.14
C ALA A 18 10.62 6.70 14.68
N ASP A 19 10.38 5.46 15.11
CA ASP A 19 11.20 4.31 14.72
C ASP A 19 11.11 4.00 13.21
N VAL A 20 9.92 4.19 12.62
CA VAL A 20 9.63 3.99 11.20
C VAL A 20 8.77 5.13 10.68
N ALA A 21 9.19 5.75 9.57
CA ALA A 21 8.39 6.74 8.85
C ALA A 21 7.83 6.12 7.56
N MET A 22 6.49 6.11 7.43
CA MET A 22 5.82 5.69 6.19
C MET A 22 5.55 6.92 5.33
N VAL A 23 6.18 6.98 4.17
CA VAL A 23 6.06 8.11 3.23
C VAL A 23 5.33 7.65 1.98
N GLU A 24 4.11 8.15 1.80
CA GLU A 24 3.35 7.94 0.57
C GLU A 24 3.78 8.94 -0.50
N ILE A 25 4.12 8.45 -1.70
CA ILE A 25 4.37 9.30 -2.86
C ILE A 25 3.12 9.32 -3.72
N GLY A 26 2.45 10.47 -3.73
CA GLY A 26 1.28 10.69 -4.58
C GLY A 26 1.61 10.67 -6.07
N GLY A 27 0.58 10.47 -6.89
CA GLY A 27 0.71 10.35 -8.35
C GLY A 27 0.97 8.92 -8.81
N THR A 28 1.24 8.75 -10.11
CA THR A 28 1.60 7.45 -10.68
C THR A 28 3.06 7.47 -11.15
N VAL A 29 3.77 6.36 -10.97
CA VAL A 29 5.11 6.18 -11.54
C VAL A 29 5.02 6.28 -13.06
N GLY A 30 5.82 7.18 -13.64
CA GLY A 30 5.79 7.54 -15.06
C GLY A 30 5.21 8.93 -15.33
N ASP A 31 4.49 9.52 -14.36
CA ASP A 31 3.99 10.89 -14.47
C ASP A 31 5.11 11.90 -14.21
N ILE A 32 5.15 12.97 -15.02
CA ILE A 32 6.17 14.03 -14.95
C ILE A 32 6.13 14.73 -13.58
N GLU A 33 4.95 14.88 -13.00
CA GLU A 33 4.73 15.53 -11.70
C GLU A 33 5.42 14.80 -10.54
N SER A 34 5.59 13.47 -10.66
CA SER A 34 6.15 12.61 -9.62
C SER A 34 7.67 12.53 -9.65
N LEU A 35 8.32 12.94 -10.74
CA LEU A 35 9.77 12.80 -10.94
C LEU A 35 10.64 13.40 -9.83
N PRO A 36 10.36 14.63 -9.32
CA PRO A 36 11.16 15.19 -8.23
C PRO A 36 11.08 14.38 -6.93
N PHE A 37 9.89 13.84 -6.62
CA PHE A 37 9.69 13.02 -5.43
C PHE A 37 10.39 11.67 -5.55
N LEU A 38 10.27 11.02 -6.71
CA LEU A 38 10.94 9.74 -6.97
C LEU A 38 12.46 9.89 -6.93
N GLU A 39 13.03 10.95 -7.52
CA GLU A 39 14.47 11.22 -7.43
C GLU A 39 14.91 11.51 -5.99
N ALA A 40 14.10 12.22 -5.19
CA ALA A 40 14.40 12.50 -3.79
C ALA A 40 14.46 11.22 -2.95
N ILE A 41 13.46 10.32 -3.07
CA ILE A 41 13.47 9.06 -2.32
C ILE A 41 14.55 8.09 -2.82
N ARG A 42 14.91 8.15 -4.11
CA ARG A 42 16.01 7.37 -4.67
C ARG A 42 17.34 7.77 -4.05
N GLN A 43 17.61 9.08 -3.96
CA GLN A 43 18.80 9.61 -3.28
C GLN A 43 18.79 9.24 -1.79
N LEU A 44 17.67 9.49 -1.10
CA LEU A 44 17.54 9.22 0.32
C LEU A 44 17.72 7.74 0.66
N GLY A 45 17.14 6.84 -0.13
CA GLY A 45 17.34 5.40 0.03
C GLY A 45 18.81 4.98 -0.16
N GLY A 46 19.52 5.61 -1.10
CA GLY A 46 20.95 5.41 -1.28
C GLY A 46 21.80 5.93 -0.11
N GLU A 47 21.42 7.08 0.47
CA GLU A 47 22.09 7.69 1.62
C GLU A 47 21.86 6.89 2.92
N LEU A 48 20.63 6.39 3.12
CA LEU A 48 20.25 5.61 4.30
C LEU A 48 20.74 4.16 4.24
N GLY A 49 20.76 3.56 3.05
CA GLY A 49 21.08 2.16 2.81
C GLY A 49 19.88 1.21 2.97
N HIS A 50 20.03 -0.02 2.47
CA HIS A 50 18.94 -1.00 2.39
C HIS A 50 18.37 -1.48 3.74
N GLU A 51 19.13 -1.35 4.83
CA GLU A 51 18.66 -1.71 6.18
C GLU A 51 17.81 -0.59 6.83
N ARG A 52 17.76 0.60 6.22
CA ARG A 52 17.06 1.78 6.77
C ARG A 52 16.14 2.48 5.77
N ALA A 53 16.02 1.95 4.56
CA ALA A 53 15.08 2.39 3.55
C ALA A 53 14.53 1.18 2.78
N LEU A 54 13.21 1.17 2.58
CA LEU A 54 12.47 0.08 1.94
C LEU A 54 11.44 0.69 0.98
N PHE A 55 11.39 0.18 -0.25
CA PHE A 55 10.44 0.63 -1.27
C PHE A 55 9.30 -0.37 -1.45
N ILE A 56 8.08 0.05 -1.10
CA ILE A 56 6.85 -0.70 -1.38
C ILE A 56 6.19 -0.10 -2.62
N HIS A 57 6.01 -0.90 -3.67
CA HIS A 57 5.35 -0.46 -4.90
C HIS A 57 3.97 -1.08 -5.06
N LEU A 58 2.94 -0.24 -5.09
CA LEU A 58 1.55 -0.65 -5.30
C LEU A 58 1.25 -0.71 -6.79
N THR A 59 0.75 -1.86 -7.26
CA THR A 59 0.38 -2.08 -8.65
C THR A 59 -1.01 -2.65 -8.79
N LEU A 60 -1.59 -2.55 -9.99
CA LEU A 60 -2.89 -3.15 -10.33
C LEU A 60 -2.68 -4.42 -11.17
N ILE A 61 -3.35 -5.50 -10.76
CA ILE A 61 -3.50 -6.75 -11.52
C ILE A 61 -4.94 -6.82 -12.04
N PRO A 62 -5.21 -6.32 -13.26
CA PRO A 62 -6.55 -6.34 -13.80
C PRO A 62 -7.02 -7.76 -14.13
N TYR A 63 -8.28 -8.01 -13.85
CA TYR A 63 -9.02 -9.18 -14.30
C TYR A 63 -9.71 -8.87 -15.62
N ILE A 64 -9.56 -9.75 -16.63
CA ILE A 64 -10.19 -9.61 -17.94
C ILE A 64 -11.37 -10.60 -18.02
N PRO A 65 -12.63 -10.14 -17.90
CA PRO A 65 -13.78 -11.04 -17.82
C PRO A 65 -13.97 -11.90 -19.06
N THR A 66 -13.62 -11.38 -20.25
CA THR A 66 -13.76 -12.09 -21.53
C THR A 66 -12.84 -13.30 -21.65
N SER A 67 -11.69 -13.29 -20.98
CA SER A 67 -10.76 -14.42 -20.95
C SER A 67 -10.74 -15.18 -19.62
N GLY A 68 -11.36 -14.63 -18.57
CA GLY A 68 -11.34 -15.20 -17.23
C GLY A 68 -9.95 -15.17 -16.56
N GLU A 69 -9.09 -14.22 -16.93
CA GLU A 69 -7.67 -14.24 -16.51
C GLU A 69 -7.22 -12.93 -15.86
N LEU A 70 -6.35 -13.07 -14.87
CA LEU A 70 -5.56 -11.98 -14.30
C LEU A 70 -4.33 -11.69 -15.17
N LYS A 71 -4.08 -10.41 -15.47
CA LYS A 71 -2.95 -10.00 -16.30
C LYS A 71 -1.88 -9.31 -15.46
N SER A 72 -0.71 -9.93 -15.33
CA SER A 72 0.45 -9.34 -14.63
C SER A 72 1.28 -8.35 -15.46
N LYS A 73 0.98 -8.22 -16.76
CA LYS A 73 1.76 -7.38 -17.68
C LYS A 73 1.84 -5.91 -17.25
N PRO A 74 0.75 -5.25 -16.80
CA PRO A 74 0.82 -3.87 -16.29
C PRO A 74 1.77 -3.72 -15.09
N THR A 75 1.75 -4.67 -14.16
CA THR A 75 2.68 -4.69 -13.01
C THR A 75 4.14 -4.81 -13.47
N GLN A 76 4.43 -5.68 -14.44
CA GLN A 76 5.78 -5.80 -15.00
C GLN A 76 6.27 -4.49 -15.64
N HIS A 77 5.40 -3.80 -16.38
CA HIS A 77 5.73 -2.51 -16.99
C HIS A 77 5.92 -1.41 -15.95
N SER A 78 5.07 -1.37 -14.93
CA SER A 78 5.17 -0.39 -13.84
C SER A 78 6.47 -0.55 -13.05
N VAL A 79 6.88 -1.78 -12.73
CA VAL A 79 8.18 -2.04 -12.09
C VAL A 79 9.34 -1.69 -13.02
N LYS A 80 9.24 -1.97 -14.32
CA LYS A 80 10.26 -1.56 -15.29
C LYS A 80 10.43 -0.03 -15.30
N GLU A 81 9.34 0.72 -15.22
CA GLU A 81 9.37 2.18 -15.17
C GLU A 81 10.01 2.68 -13.87
N LEU A 82 9.64 2.10 -12.72
CA LEU A 82 10.25 2.44 -11.43
C LEU A 82 11.77 2.15 -11.42
N ARG A 83 12.18 1.04 -12.05
CA ARG A 83 13.59 0.67 -12.19
C ARG A 83 14.35 1.55 -13.19
N SER A 84 13.67 2.14 -14.19
CA SER A 84 14.30 3.00 -15.19
C SER A 84 14.90 4.26 -14.54
N ILE A 85 14.27 4.72 -13.46
CA ILE A 85 14.74 5.84 -12.63
C ILE A 85 15.61 5.38 -11.45
N GLY A 86 16.01 4.11 -11.39
CA GLY A 86 16.96 3.61 -10.39
C GLY A 86 16.37 3.21 -9.04
N ILE A 87 15.06 2.97 -8.96
CA ILE A 87 14.41 2.43 -7.75
C ILE A 87 14.06 0.96 -7.98
N GLN A 88 14.62 0.07 -7.16
CA GLN A 88 14.23 -1.34 -7.11
C GLN A 88 13.21 -1.51 -5.97
N PRO A 89 11.97 -1.94 -6.25
CA PRO A 89 11.03 -2.23 -5.18
C PRO A 89 11.51 -3.44 -4.37
N ASP A 90 11.34 -3.33 -3.06
CA ASP A 90 11.57 -4.40 -2.08
C ASP A 90 10.34 -5.29 -1.94
N ILE A 91 9.15 -4.69 -2.06
CA ILE A 91 7.84 -5.34 -1.90
C ILE A 91 6.91 -4.85 -3.01
N LEU A 92 6.12 -5.77 -3.58
CA LEU A 92 5.05 -5.45 -4.51
C LEU A 92 3.69 -5.71 -3.86
N LEU A 93 2.88 -4.67 -3.70
CA LEU A 93 1.47 -4.82 -3.34
C LEU A 93 0.66 -4.96 -4.63
N CYS A 94 0.25 -6.18 -4.94
CA CYS A 94 -0.50 -6.51 -6.14
C CYS A 94 -2.00 -6.38 -5.87
N ARG A 95 -2.58 -5.20 -6.14
CA ARG A 95 -4.02 -4.96 -5.98
C ARG A 95 -4.83 -5.71 -7.04
N SER A 96 -5.85 -6.45 -6.62
CA SER A 96 -6.72 -7.17 -7.56
C SER A 96 -8.11 -7.42 -6.98
N SER A 97 -9.10 -7.68 -7.84
CA SER A 97 -10.43 -8.12 -7.41
C SER A 97 -10.46 -9.61 -7.01
N HIS A 98 -9.43 -10.37 -7.35
CA HIS A 98 -9.34 -11.82 -7.08
C HIS A 98 -8.03 -12.15 -6.35
N PRO A 99 -7.99 -13.27 -5.59
CA PRO A 99 -6.74 -13.77 -5.02
C PRO A 99 -5.70 -14.04 -6.11
N LEU A 100 -4.45 -13.67 -5.85
CA LEU A 100 -3.36 -13.91 -6.80
C LEU A 100 -2.96 -15.40 -6.81
N PRO A 101 -3.08 -16.12 -7.94
CA PRO A 101 -2.66 -17.52 -8.02
C PRO A 101 -1.14 -17.65 -7.83
N LEU A 102 -0.69 -18.71 -7.18
CA LEU A 102 0.75 -18.97 -6.91
C LEU A 102 1.60 -18.91 -8.19
N GLY A 103 1.15 -19.53 -9.28
CA GLY A 103 1.87 -19.48 -10.55
C GLY A 103 2.02 -18.06 -11.13
N LEU A 104 1.04 -17.17 -10.87
CA LEU A 104 1.14 -15.77 -11.29
C LEU A 104 2.08 -14.97 -10.36
N ARG A 105 2.07 -15.27 -9.06
CA ARG A 105 3.00 -14.69 -8.06
C ARG A 105 4.45 -14.98 -8.43
N GLY A 106 4.81 -16.25 -8.63
CA GLY A 106 6.17 -16.65 -9.06
C GLY A 106 6.56 -16.04 -10.41
N LYS A 107 5.61 -15.93 -11.35
CA LYS A 107 5.85 -15.21 -12.62
C LYS A 107 6.16 -13.74 -12.39
N ILE A 108 5.41 -13.03 -11.54
CA ILE A 108 5.67 -11.63 -11.21
C ILE A 108 7.07 -11.51 -10.61
N SER A 109 7.38 -12.29 -9.58
CA SER A 109 8.69 -12.33 -8.92
C SER A 109 9.84 -12.47 -9.93
N LEU A 110 9.76 -13.45 -10.83
CA LEU A 110 10.78 -13.69 -11.86
C LEU A 110 10.98 -12.48 -12.78
N PHE A 111 9.91 -11.81 -13.21
CA PHE A 111 9.99 -10.70 -14.16
C PHE A 111 10.34 -9.36 -13.50
N THR A 112 10.07 -9.19 -12.22
CA THR A 112 10.32 -7.95 -11.48
C THR A 112 11.58 -7.99 -10.63
N SER A 113 12.18 -9.18 -10.45
CA SER A 113 13.33 -9.42 -9.58
C SER A 113 13.04 -9.10 -8.10
N VAL A 114 11.78 -9.23 -7.70
CA VAL A 114 11.33 -9.11 -6.30
C VAL A 114 11.15 -10.52 -5.73
N ASP A 115 11.53 -10.73 -4.48
CA ASP A 115 11.34 -12.02 -3.80
C ASP A 115 9.88 -12.46 -3.90
N GLU A 116 9.62 -13.74 -4.18
CA GLU A 116 8.27 -14.27 -4.31
C GLU A 116 7.44 -14.06 -3.04
N ALA A 117 8.05 -14.15 -1.85
CA ALA A 117 7.40 -13.85 -0.58
C ALA A 117 7.02 -12.38 -0.45
N ALA A 118 7.73 -11.48 -1.13
CA ALA A 118 7.46 -10.05 -1.15
C ALA A 118 6.52 -9.60 -2.28
N VAL A 119 5.94 -10.55 -3.04
CA VAL A 119 4.84 -10.31 -3.97
C VAL A 119 3.50 -10.58 -3.27
N ILE A 120 2.99 -9.52 -2.63
CA ILE A 120 1.84 -9.54 -1.73
C ILE A 120 0.54 -9.42 -2.52
N SER A 121 -0.39 -10.35 -2.31
CA SER A 121 -1.72 -10.33 -2.91
C SER A 121 -2.65 -9.42 -2.10
N MET A 122 -2.98 -8.25 -2.63
CA MET A 122 -3.93 -7.33 -2.01
C MET A 122 -5.27 -7.40 -2.72
N ARG A 123 -6.13 -8.33 -2.30
CA ARG A 123 -7.49 -8.42 -2.86
C ARG A 123 -8.35 -7.25 -2.37
N ASP A 124 -9.33 -6.84 -3.17
CA ASP A 124 -10.35 -5.90 -2.73
C ASP A 124 -11.04 -6.44 -1.46
N ALA A 125 -11.16 -5.58 -0.46
CA ALA A 125 -11.80 -5.87 0.81
C ALA A 125 -13.20 -5.24 0.83
N ASP A 126 -14.12 -5.92 1.50
CA ASP A 126 -15.46 -5.44 1.86
C ASP A 126 -15.42 -4.23 2.81
N SER A 127 -14.34 -4.11 3.57
CA SER A 127 -14.14 -3.07 4.57
C SER A 127 -12.66 -2.67 4.67
N ILE A 128 -12.39 -1.38 4.85
CA ILE A 128 -11.02 -0.88 5.08
C ILE A 128 -10.41 -1.47 6.36
N TYR A 129 -11.25 -1.81 7.35
CA TYR A 129 -10.81 -2.41 8.62
C TYR A 129 -10.32 -3.85 8.45
N ARG A 130 -10.61 -4.50 7.31
CA ARG A 130 -10.12 -5.85 7.00
C ARG A 130 -8.71 -5.84 6.39
N ILE A 131 -8.25 -4.69 5.87
CA ILE A 131 -6.95 -4.57 5.19
C ILE A 131 -5.78 -4.98 6.08
N PRO A 132 -5.65 -4.53 7.36
CA PRO A 132 -4.54 -4.94 8.22
C PRO A 132 -4.44 -6.46 8.40
N SER A 133 -5.57 -7.14 8.60
CA SER A 133 -5.60 -8.60 8.73
C SER A 133 -5.17 -9.31 7.44
N LEU A 134 -5.62 -8.82 6.27
CA LEU A 134 -5.22 -9.39 4.98
C LEU A 134 -3.71 -9.21 4.72
N LEU A 135 -3.15 -8.05 5.04
CA LEU A 135 -1.72 -7.79 4.86
C LEU A 135 -0.86 -8.58 5.84
N HIS A 136 -1.32 -8.76 7.08
CA HIS A 136 -0.66 -9.60 8.09
C HIS A 136 -0.66 -11.09 7.67
N GLN A 137 -1.77 -11.58 7.12
CA GLN A 137 -1.86 -12.96 6.59
C GLN A 137 -0.89 -13.21 5.43
N GLU A 138 -0.62 -12.20 4.60
CA GLU A 138 0.37 -12.26 3.52
C GLU A 138 1.81 -12.01 4.03
N GLY A 139 2.00 -11.68 5.32
CA GLY A 139 3.31 -11.51 5.94
C GLY A 139 4.02 -10.19 5.63
N LEU A 140 3.28 -9.15 5.22
CA LEU A 140 3.86 -7.85 4.86
C LEU A 140 4.68 -7.24 6.02
N ASP A 141 4.08 -7.18 7.20
CA ASP A 141 4.66 -6.63 8.42
C ASP A 141 5.93 -7.38 8.83
N LYS A 142 5.92 -8.71 8.70
CA LYS A 142 7.09 -9.54 8.94
C LYS A 142 8.24 -9.19 7.99
N ILE A 143 7.96 -9.07 6.69
CA ILE A 143 8.98 -8.72 5.68
C ILE A 143 9.59 -7.34 5.96
N VAL A 144 8.77 -6.38 6.36
CA VAL A 144 9.24 -5.03 6.74
C VAL A 144 10.13 -5.09 7.98
N CYS A 145 9.72 -5.79 9.04
CA CYS A 145 10.52 -5.93 10.26
C CYS A 145 11.84 -6.65 9.99
N ASP A 146 11.81 -7.74 9.22
CA ASP A 146 13.01 -8.52 8.87
C ASP A 146 14.00 -7.67 8.05
N LYS A 147 13.52 -6.84 7.10
CA LYS A 147 14.37 -5.95 6.29
C LYS A 147 15.01 -4.83 7.11
N PHE A 148 14.26 -4.23 8.05
CA PHE A 148 14.77 -3.19 8.95
C PHE A 148 15.47 -3.74 10.19
N GLN A 149 15.62 -5.07 10.31
CA GLN A 149 16.22 -5.74 11.47
C GLN A 149 15.56 -5.35 12.80
N LEU A 150 14.24 -5.12 12.76
CA LEU A 150 13.45 -4.76 13.93
C LEU A 150 13.08 -6.00 14.72
N ASN A 151 13.40 -6.00 16.02
CA ASN A 151 13.00 -7.06 16.93
C ASN A 151 11.69 -6.65 17.63
N THR A 152 10.56 -6.99 17.01
CA THR A 152 9.22 -6.64 17.47
C THR A 152 8.43 -7.91 17.86
N PRO A 153 7.49 -7.81 18.82
CA PRO A 153 6.54 -8.89 19.06
C PRO A 153 5.62 -9.06 17.84
N GLN A 154 4.94 -10.20 17.76
CA GLN A 154 3.89 -10.40 16.75
C GLN A 154 2.80 -9.32 16.89
N ALA A 155 2.30 -8.83 15.75
CA ALA A 155 1.22 -7.84 15.72
C ALA A 155 -0.04 -8.36 16.44
N ASP A 156 -0.53 -7.59 17.41
CA ASP A 156 -1.83 -7.81 18.02
C ASP A 156 -2.91 -7.05 17.22
N LEU A 157 -3.80 -7.79 16.56
CA LEU A 157 -4.88 -7.24 15.76
C LEU A 157 -6.25 -7.30 16.47
N SER A 158 -6.27 -7.62 17.77
CA SER A 158 -7.51 -7.83 18.51
C SER A 158 -8.48 -6.64 18.50
N GLU A 159 -7.97 -5.40 18.43
CA GLU A 159 -8.82 -4.21 18.29
C GLU A 159 -9.50 -4.12 16.92
N TRP A 160 -8.78 -4.45 15.84
CA TRP A 160 -9.36 -4.52 14.48
C TRP A 160 -10.41 -5.63 14.38
N GLU A 161 -10.13 -6.78 14.99
CA GLU A 161 -11.08 -7.90 15.04
C GLU A 161 -12.37 -7.53 15.76
N LYS A 162 -12.30 -6.73 16.84
CA LYS A 162 -13.50 -6.22 17.53
C LYS A 162 -14.32 -5.30 16.63
N VAL A 163 -13.68 -4.38 15.91
CA VAL A 163 -14.37 -3.48 14.97
C VAL A 163 -15.07 -4.29 13.87
N LEU A 164 -14.36 -5.23 13.25
CA LEU A 164 -14.94 -6.11 12.23
C LEU A 164 -16.10 -6.94 12.79
N SER A 165 -15.95 -7.50 13.98
CA SER A 165 -17.01 -8.27 14.64
C SER A 165 -18.26 -7.44 14.91
N ALA A 166 -18.11 -6.16 15.30
CA ALA A 166 -19.22 -5.25 15.52
C ALA A 166 -19.92 -4.87 14.19
N MET A 167 -19.14 -4.62 13.14
CA MET A 167 -19.67 -4.32 11.81
C MET A 167 -20.41 -5.51 11.19
N ASP A 168 -19.90 -6.73 11.36
CA ASP A 168 -20.48 -7.94 10.78
C ASP A 168 -21.74 -8.41 11.56
N ASN A 169 -21.96 -7.93 12.79
CA ASN A 169 -23.07 -8.35 13.67
C ASN A 169 -23.83 -7.16 14.29
N PRO A 170 -24.50 -6.31 13.49
CA PRO A 170 -25.27 -5.18 14.02
C PRO A 170 -26.49 -5.67 14.81
N THR A 171 -26.75 -5.05 15.96
CA THR A 171 -27.90 -5.39 16.82
C THR A 171 -29.17 -4.63 16.46
N ALA A 172 -29.04 -3.50 15.76
CA ALA A 172 -30.14 -2.65 15.30
C ALA A 172 -29.73 -1.88 14.04
N SER A 173 -30.72 -1.29 13.36
CA SER A 173 -30.50 -0.41 12.21
C SER A 173 -31.19 0.93 12.47
N VAL A 174 -30.52 2.03 12.16
CA VAL A 174 -31.03 3.40 12.26
C VAL A 174 -30.84 4.12 10.94
N ASN A 175 -31.84 4.91 10.53
CA ASN A 175 -31.75 5.76 9.35
C ASN A 175 -31.36 7.18 9.78
N VAL A 176 -30.20 7.64 9.33
CA VAL A 176 -29.69 8.99 9.59
C VAL A 176 -29.70 9.78 8.28
N ALA A 177 -30.45 10.88 8.24
CA ALA A 177 -30.47 11.77 7.08
C ALA A 177 -29.35 12.81 7.20
N MET A 178 -28.47 12.87 6.19
CA MET A 178 -27.41 13.88 6.10
C MET A 178 -27.79 14.93 5.06
N VAL A 179 -27.86 16.21 5.46
CA VAL A 179 -28.15 17.33 4.56
C VAL A 179 -26.82 17.85 3.98
N GLY A 180 -26.46 17.33 2.81
CA GLY A 180 -25.25 17.71 2.07
C GLY A 180 -25.51 18.70 0.94
N LYS A 181 -24.45 19.42 0.54
CA LYS A 181 -24.43 20.30 -0.64
C LYS A 181 -24.13 19.52 -1.94
N TYR A 182 -23.30 18.48 -1.86
CA TYR A 182 -22.86 17.66 -3.00
C TYR A 182 -23.01 16.17 -2.68
N THR A 183 -24.24 15.67 -2.64
CA THR A 183 -24.54 14.30 -2.19
C THR A 183 -24.03 13.20 -3.10
N GLU A 184 -23.64 13.51 -4.35
CA GLU A 184 -23.12 12.53 -5.31
C GLU A 184 -21.60 12.30 -5.21
N LEU A 185 -20.89 13.17 -4.49
CA LEU A 185 -19.46 13.01 -4.19
C LEU A 185 -19.32 12.34 -2.82
N THR A 186 -19.28 11.01 -2.81
CA THR A 186 -19.11 10.21 -1.58
C THR A 186 -17.89 10.60 -0.78
N ASP A 187 -16.81 11.03 -1.45
CA ASP A 187 -15.57 11.47 -0.79
C ASP A 187 -15.74 12.76 0.02
N ALA A 188 -16.67 13.64 -0.36
CA ALA A 188 -16.88 14.92 0.33
C ALA A 188 -17.39 14.74 1.77
N TYR A 189 -17.94 13.57 2.09
CA TYR A 189 -18.53 13.24 3.40
C TYR A 189 -17.88 12.02 4.05
N LYS A 190 -16.76 11.51 3.51
CA LYS A 190 -16.13 10.27 3.96
C LYS A 190 -15.85 10.25 5.47
N SER A 191 -15.18 11.28 6.00
CA SER A 191 -14.86 11.34 7.43
C SER A 191 -16.09 11.41 8.34
N ILE A 192 -17.20 12.00 7.87
CA ILE A 192 -18.45 12.06 8.64
C ILE A 192 -19.12 10.68 8.63
N ASN A 193 -19.16 10.01 7.48
CA ASN A 193 -19.67 8.65 7.36
C ASN A 193 -18.87 7.69 8.24
N ASP A 194 -17.53 7.77 8.22
CA ASP A 194 -16.66 6.93 9.05
C ASP A 194 -16.92 7.18 10.54
N ALA A 195 -17.06 8.44 10.97
CA ALA A 195 -17.37 8.77 12.35
C ALA A 195 -18.75 8.23 12.81
N LEU A 196 -19.75 8.24 11.93
CA LEU A 196 -21.07 7.64 12.22
C LEU A 196 -21.03 6.11 12.27
N ILE A 197 -20.18 5.47 11.45
CA ILE A 197 -20.00 4.02 11.45
C ILE A 197 -19.27 3.55 12.73
N HIS A 198 -18.40 4.39 13.30
CA HIS A 198 -17.66 4.09 14.53
C HIS A 198 -18.43 4.31 15.83
N ALA A 199 -19.45 5.16 15.83
CA ALA A 199 -20.24 5.53 17.00
C ALA A 199 -21.32 4.51 17.34
#